data_AF-A0A2H4QI56-F1
#
_entry.id   AF-A0A2H4QI56-F1
#
_cell.length_a   1.000
_cell.length_b   1.000
_cell.length_c   1.000
_cell.angle_alpha   90.00
_cell.angle_beta   90.00
_cell.angle_gamma   90.00
#
_symmetry.space_group_name_H-M   'P 1'
#
loop_
_entity.id
_entity.type
_entity.pdbx_description
1 polymer ?
#
loop_
_entity_poly.entity_id
_entity_poly.type
_entity_poly.pdbx_seq_one_letter_code
_entity_poly.pdbx_strand_id
1 'polypeptide(L)' 'MFTIEWIVLRLSVLFLLFGLIFEIEVIIVLLGFIIFHVRIGIITILYDYIHVRKIRLFFLSLVKILSIEMSKYIVEFLL' A
#
# COMPACT_ATOMS: atom_id res chain seq x y z
N MET A 1 -35.62 -1.43 29.95
CA MET A 1 -34.88 -0.17 30.18
C MET A 1 -33.46 -0.39 29.73
N PHE A 2 -32.88 0.54 28.96
CA PHE A 2 -31.47 0.46 28.62
C PHE A 2 -30.64 0.79 29.87
N THR A 3 -29.79 -0.15 30.30
CA THR A 3 -28.81 0.11 31.34
C THR A 3 -27.53 0.66 30.72
N ILE A 4 -26.74 1.40 31.51
CA ILE A 4 -25.44 1.92 31.08
C ILE A 4 -24.55 0.78 30.58
N GLU A 5 -24.58 -0.37 31.27
CA GLU A 5 -23.85 -1.59 30.91
C GLU A 5 -24.19 -2.07 29.48
N TRP A 6 -25.46 -2.05 29.10
CA TRP A 6 -25.91 -2.45 27.76
C TRP A 6 -25.37 -1.51 26.68
N ILE A 7 -25.35 -0.20 26.95
CA ILE A 7 -24.83 0.82 26.02
C ILE A 7 -23.31 0.69 25.88
N VAL A 8 -22.60 0.53 27.00
CA VAL A 8 -21.14 0.36 27.03
C VAL A 8 -20.71 -0.88 26.24
N LEU A 9 -21.43 -1.99 26.38
CA LEU A 9 -21.13 -3.23 25.67
C LEU A 9 -21.38 -3.13 24.16
N ARG A 10 -22.34 -2.31 23.71
CA ARG A 10 -22.57 -2.03 22.28
C ARG A 10 -21.48 -1.11 21.71
N LEU A 11 -21.12 -0.07 22.45
CA LEU A 11 -20.09 0.88 22.04
C LEU A 11 -18.71 0.23 21.96
N SER A 12 -18.36 -0.66 22.88
CA SER A 12 -17.06 -1.35 22.86
C SER A 12 -16.89 -2.19 21.59
N VAL A 13 -17.93 -2.89 21.14
CA VAL A 13 -17.92 -3.64 19.88
C VAL A 13 -17.78 -2.73 18.67
N LEU A 14 -18.44 -1.57 18.68
CA LEU A 14 -18.30 -0.57 17.61
C LEU A 14 -16.86 -0.02 17.56
N PHE A 15 -16.27 0.36 18.70
CA PHE A 15 -14.89 0.83 18.75
C PHE A 15 -13.89 -0.25 18.31
N LEU A 16 -14.11 -1.51 18.68
CA LEU A 16 -13.30 -2.63 18.20
C LEU A 16 -13.34 -2.74 16.66
N LEU A 17 -14.54 -2.68 16.07
CA LEU A 17 -14.71 -2.71 14.61
C LEU A 17 -14.00 -1.55 13.92
N PHE A 18 -14.15 -0.33 14.43
CA PHE A 18 -13.44 0.83 13.89
C PHE A 18 -11.91 0.70 14.02
N GLY A 19 -11.42 0.20 15.15
CA GLY A 19 -10.00 -0.07 15.34
C GLY A 19 -9.45 -1.06 14.31
N LEU A 20 -10.14 -2.17 14.10
CA LEU A 20 -9.75 -3.18 13.10
C LEU A 20 -9.71 -2.62 11.68
N ILE A 21 -10.71 -1.82 11.29
CA ILE A 21 -10.73 -1.17 9.96
C ILE A 21 -9.55 -0.22 9.82
N PHE A 22 -9.29 0.61 10.84
CA PHE A 22 -8.20 1.57 10.82
C PHE A 22 -6.82 0.89 10.71
N GLU A 23 -6.60 -0.21 11.43
CA GLU A 23 -5.36 -0.99 11.33
C GLU A 23 -5.11 -1.51 9.92
N ILE A 24 -6.16 -2.04 9.27
CA ILE A 24 -6.08 -2.53 7.88
C ILE A 24 -5.72 -1.39 6.92
N GLU A 25 -6.37 -0.22 7.06
CA GLU A 25 -6.06 0.96 6.24
C GLU A 25 -4.61 1.40 6.39
N VAL A 26 -4.08 1.43 7.63
CA VAL A 26 -2.68 1.79 7.89
C VAL A 26 -1.72 0.82 7.20
N ILE A 27 -2.00 -0.49 7.26
CA ILE A 27 -1.20 -1.52 6.58
C ILE A 27 -1.20 -1.28 5.06
N ILE A 28 -2.38 -1.07 4.46
CA ILE A 28 -2.52 -0.83 3.02
C ILE A 28 -1.74 0.42 2.60
N VAL A 29 -1.84 1.51 3.36
CA VAL A 29 -1.12 2.77 3.10
C VAL A 29 0.39 2.57 3.16
N LEU A 30 0.89 1.88 4.19
CA LEU A 30 2.33 1.59 4.34
C LEU A 30 2.85 0.78 3.15
N LEU A 31 2.13 -0.27 2.76
CA LEU A 31 2.50 -1.11 1.61
C LEU A 31 2.51 -0.30 0.31
N GLY A 32 1.50 0.54 0.08
CA GLY A 32 1.46 1.46 -1.06
C GLY A 32 2.66 2.42 -1.07
N PHE A 33 3.04 2.96 0.09
CA PHE A 33 4.19 3.85 0.22
C PHE A 33 5.52 3.15 -0.11
N ILE A 34 5.68 1.88 0.28
CA ILE A 34 6.86 1.08 -0.07
C ILE A 34 6.97 0.93 -1.59
N ILE A 35 5.89 0.53 -2.28
CA ILE A 35 5.90 0.39 -3.74
C ILE A 35 6.24 1.73 -4.40
N PHE A 36 5.63 2.81 -3.92
CA PHE A 36 5.88 4.15 -4.44
C PHE A 36 7.34 4.58 -4.26
N HIS A 37 7.92 4.34 -3.08
CA HIS A 37 9.30 4.64 -2.77
C HIS A 37 10.26 3.87 -3.69
N VAL A 38 10.06 2.55 -3.84
CA VAL A 38 10.86 1.70 -4.73
C VAL A 38 10.76 2.20 -6.17
N ARG A 39 9.56 2.50 -6.65
CA ARG A 39 9.32 2.99 -8.02
C ARG A 39 10.09 4.28 -8.29
N ILE A 40 10.02 5.26 -7.39
CA ILE A 40 10.76 6.52 -7.54
C ILE A 40 12.27 6.25 -7.52
N GLY A 41 12.75 5.45 -6.57
CA GLY A 41 14.17 5.13 -6.46
C GLY A 41 14.74 4.53 -7.75
N ILE A 42 14.03 3.57 -8.36
CA ILE A 42 14.45 2.98 -9.64
C ILE A 42 14.40 4.02 -10.76
N ILE A 43 13.34 4.82 -10.84
CA ILE A 43 13.23 5.87 -11.87
C ILE A 43 14.43 6.83 -11.80
N THR A 44 14.80 7.29 -10.60
CA THR A 44 15.97 8.15 -10.39
C THR A 44 17.25 7.49 -10.90
N ILE A 45 17.50 6.23 -10.53
CA ILE A 45 18.65 5.46 -11.03
C ILE A 45 18.65 5.38 -12.56
N LEU A 46 17.51 5.14 -13.19
CA LEU A 46 17.42 5.07 -14.66
C LEU A 46 17.74 6.42 -15.32
N TYR A 47 17.38 7.54 -14.69
CA TYR A 47 17.73 8.87 -15.21
C TYR A 47 19.21 9.19 -15.02
N ASP A 48 19.81 8.76 -13.92
CA ASP A 48 21.22 9.03 -13.61
C ASP A 48 22.16 8.21 -14.51
N TYR A 49 21.84 6.94 -14.76
CA TYR A 49 22.78 6.01 -15.41
C TYR A 49 22.46 5.68 -16.88
N ILE A 50 21.24 5.92 -17.36
CA ILE A 50 20.87 5.58 -18.75
C ILE A 50 20.68 6.84 -19.58
N HIS A 51 21.68 7.18 -20.39
CA HIS A 51 21.66 8.37 -21.24
C HIS A 51 20.97 8.13 -22.60
N VAL A 52 20.91 6.89 -23.08
CA VAL A 52 20.24 6.56 -24.35
C VAL A 52 18.73 6.56 -24.17
N ARG A 53 18.04 7.55 -24.77
CA ARG A 53 16.59 7.77 -24.60
C ARG A 53 15.74 6.52 -24.89
N LYS A 54 16.02 5.78 -25.97
CA LYS A 54 15.26 4.58 -26.34
C LYS A 54 15.36 3.49 -25.26
N ILE A 55 16.56 3.27 -24.73
CA ILE A 55 16.81 2.29 -23.67
C ILE A 55 16.14 2.73 -22.37
N ARG A 56 16.24 4.01 -22.01
CA ARG A 56 15.58 4.55 -20.80
C ARG A 56 14.06 4.38 -20.87
N LEU A 57 13.43 4.66 -22.02
CA LEU A 57 11.98 4.46 -22.21
C LEU A 57 11.56 3.00 -22.04
N PHE A 58 12.35 2.06 -22.57
CA PHE A 58 12.13 0.63 -22.37
C PHE A 58 12.15 0.28 -20.87
N PHE A 59 13.19 0.68 -20.12
CA PHE A 59 13.23 0.43 -18.68
C PHE A 59 12.11 1.12 -17.88
N LEU A 60 11.72 2.34 -18.26
CA LEU A 60 10.59 3.02 -17.61
C LEU A 60 9.27 2.25 -17.79
N SER A 61 9.09 1.55 -18.92
CA SER A 61 7.94 0.65 -19.10
C SER A 61 8.03 -0.59 -18.21
N LEU A 62 9.22 -1.17 -18.06
CA LEU A 62 9.45 -2.29 -17.14
C LEU A 62 9.21 -1.89 -15.68
N VAL A 63 9.57 -0.68 -15.26
CA VAL A 63 9.28 -0.18 -13.91
C VAL A 63 7.77 -0.09 -13.64
N LYS A 64 6.96 0.25 -14.65
CA LYS A 64 5.50 0.22 -14.52
C LYS A 64 4.99 -1.20 -14.31
N ILE A 65 5.47 -2.15 -15.12
CA ILE A 65 5.11 -3.58 -15.00
C ILE A 65 5.54 -4.12 -13.63
N LEU A 66 6.76 -3.81 -13.19
CA LEU A 66 7.26 -4.18 -11.87
C LEU A 66 6.37 -3.64 -10.75
N SER A 67 5.90 -2.40 -10.86
CA SER A 67 5.01 -1.82 -9.84
C SER A 67 3.68 -2.58 -9.76
N ILE A 68 3.15 -3.04 -10.90
CA ILE A 68 1.93 -3.85 -10.93
C ILE A 68 2.18 -5.23 -10.31
N GLU A 69 3.30 -5.88 -10.65
CA GLU A 69 3.64 -7.20 -10.11
C GLU A 69 3.89 -7.15 -8.59
N MET A 70 4.56 -6.11 -8.10
CA MET A 70 4.74 -5.88 -6.66
C MET A 70 3.40 -5.69 -5.95
N SER A 71 2.48 -4.91 -6.52
CA SER A 71 1.13 -4.76 -5.96
C SER A 71 0.37 -6.09 -5.91
N LYS A 72 0.50 -6.92 -6.94
CA LYS A 72 -0.10 -8.26 -6.99
C LYS A 72 0.44 -9.16 -5.88
N TYR A 73 1.77 -9.24 -5.71
CA TYR A 73 2.37 -10.03 -4.63
C TYR A 73 1.99 -9.52 -3.24
N ILE A 74 1.79 -8.21 -3.08
CA ILE A 74 1.27 -7.65 -1.83
C ILE A 74 -0.16 -8.11 -1.56
N VAL A 75 -1.02 -8.13 -2.58
CA VAL A 75 -2.39 -8.64 -2.44
C VAL A 75 -2.38 -10.14 -2.12
N GLU A 76 -1.53 -10.93 -2.79
CA GLU A 76 -1.34 -12.36 -2.50
C GLU A 76 -0.79 -12.62 -1.09
N PHE A 77 0.00 -11.70 -0.53
CA PHE A 77 0.49 -11.81 0.83
C PHE A 77 -0.59 -11.49 1.89
N LEU A 78 -1.55 -10.63 1.55
CA LEU A 78 -2.62 -10.21 2.46
C LEU A 78 -3.83 -11.16 2.48
N LEU A 79 -4.03 -11.96 1.41
CA LEU A 79 -5.16 -12.88 1.23
C LEU A 79 -4.75 -14.34 1.48
#